data_AF-A0A377WIC2-F1
#
_entry.id   AF-A0A377WIC2-F1
#
_cell.length_a   1.000
_cell.length_b   1.000
_cell.length_c   1.000
_cell.angle_alpha   90.00
_cell.angle_beta   90.00
_cell.angle_gamma   90.00
#
_symmetry.space_group_name_H-M   'P 1'
#
loop_
_entity.id
_entity.type
_entity.pdbx_description
1 polymer ?
#
loop_
_entity_poly.entity_id
_entity_poly.type
_entity_poly.pdbx_seq_one_letter_code
_entity_poly.pdbx_strand_id
1 'polypeptide(L)'
;MHTRLLHASSPNETALPRTLFISVYAAEDALPFGENPLPSRHAGQLVAGEESGLVRSTDNQLRLPQKPRGASFFVQQAGTDRASM
;
A
#
# COMPACT_ATOMS: atom_id res chain seq x y z
N MET A 1 10.78 -4.50 0.59
CA MET A 1 10.58 -3.79 1.87
C MET A 1 9.21 -4.16 2.42
N HIS A 2 9.11 -4.52 3.70
CA HIS A 2 7.80 -4.76 4.32
C HIS A 2 7.02 -3.45 4.39
N THR A 3 5.72 -3.44 4.07
CA THR A 3 4.89 -2.21 3.99
C THR A 3 4.78 -1.46 5.33
N ARG A 4 5.05 -2.13 6.45
CA ARG A 4 5.11 -1.54 7.80
C ARG A 4 6.51 -1.08 8.23
N LEU A 5 7.54 -1.27 7.40
CA LEU A 5 8.90 -0.87 7.75
C LEU A 5 9.05 0.65 7.61
N LEU A 6 9.42 1.34 8.70
CA LEU A 6 9.77 2.75 8.64
C LEU A 6 10.97 2.94 7.70
N HIS A 7 10.86 3.90 6.79
CA HIS A 7 11.90 4.15 5.80
C HIS A 7 11.93 5.61 5.36
N ALA A 8 13.09 6.04 4.88
CA ALA A 8 13.34 7.37 4.34
C ALA A 8 14.48 7.31 3.32
N SER A 9 14.60 8.36 2.51
CA SER A 9 15.74 8.57 1.62
C SER A 9 16.25 10.00 1.75
N SER A 10 17.56 10.20 1.62
CA SER A 10 18.14 11.53 1.46
C SER A 10 17.65 12.22 0.17
N PRO A 11 17.74 13.57 0.09
CA PRO A 11 17.42 14.32 -1.11
C PRO A 11 18.13 13.81 -2.37
N ASN A 12 17.54 14.05 -3.53
CA ASN A 12 18.19 13.79 -4.81
C ASN A 12 19.01 15.00 -5.23
N GLU A 13 20.33 14.95 -5.03
CA GLU A 13 21.28 16.04 -5.36
C GLU A 13 21.69 16.08 -6.85
N THR A 14 20.89 15.45 -7.74
CA THR A 14 21.19 15.35 -9.16
C THR A 14 20.07 15.94 -10.01
N ALA A 15 20.38 16.32 -11.25
CA ALA A 15 19.39 16.79 -12.22
C ALA A 15 18.60 15.63 -12.90
N LEU A 16 18.88 14.38 -12.55
CA LEU A 16 18.28 13.20 -13.17
C LEU A 16 17.14 12.63 -12.30
N PRO A 17 16.07 12.07 -12.91
CA PRO A 17 15.01 11.44 -12.16
C PRO A 17 15.48 10.14 -11.50
N ARG A 18 14.97 9.85 -10.30
CA ARG A 18 15.12 8.55 -9.63
C ARG A 18 13.85 7.71 -9.85
N THR A 19 13.75 7.11 -11.03
CA THR A 19 12.57 6.32 -11.40
C THR A 19 12.54 5.01 -10.60
N LEU A 20 11.39 4.71 -10.00
CA LEU A 20 11.15 3.47 -9.26
C LEU A 20 10.00 2.70 -9.89
N PHE A 21 10.16 1.39 -9.99
CA PHE A 21 9.07 0.46 -10.25
C PHE A 21 8.80 -0.32 -8.97
N ILE A 22 7.58 -0.21 -8.44
CA ILE A 22 7.18 -0.83 -7.18
C ILE A 22 6.04 -1.81 -7.47
N SER A 23 6.24 -3.07 -7.06
CA SER A 23 5.22 -4.11 -7.04
C SER A 23 5.06 -4.61 -5.61
N VAL A 24 3.83 -4.75 -5.15
CA VAL A 24 3.50 -5.24 -3.81
C VAL A 24 2.87 -6.62 -3.94
N TYR A 25 3.43 -7.59 -3.22
CA TYR A 25 2.91 -8.95 -3.15
C TYR A 25 2.33 -9.19 -1.76
N ALA A 26 1.23 -9.94 -1.71
CA ALA A 26 0.65 -10.48 -0.50
C ALA A 26 0.45 -11.99 -0.69
N ALA A 27 0.34 -12.72 0.41
CA ALA A 27 -0.11 -14.11 0.33
C ALA A 27 -1.56 -14.16 -0.19
N GLU A 28 -1.92 -15.22 -0.91
CA GLU A 28 -3.27 -15.39 -1.47
C GLU A 28 -4.35 -15.35 -0.38
N ASP A 29 -4.05 -15.94 0.78
CA ASP A 29 -4.93 -15.97 1.96
C ASP A 29 -5.00 -14.66 2.77
N ALA A 30 -4.30 -13.60 2.33
CA ALA A 30 -4.19 -12.34 3.07
C ALA A 30 -5.04 -11.24 2.42
N LEU A 31 -6.29 -11.11 2.88
CA LEU A 31 -7.20 -10.08 2.39
C LEU A 31 -6.81 -8.67 2.87
N PRO A 32 -6.97 -7.64 2.01
CA PRO A 32 -6.72 -6.26 2.40
C PRO A 32 -7.83 -5.74 3.33
N PHE A 33 -7.46 -4.93 4.33
CA PHE A 33 -8.41 -4.29 5.25
C PHE A 33 -9.19 -3.12 4.63
N GLY A 34 -8.89 -2.73 3.40
CA GLY A 34 -9.53 -1.62 2.72
C GLY A 34 -9.11 -1.53 1.26
N GLU A 35 -9.79 -0.65 0.52
CA GLU A 35 -9.52 -0.45 -0.89
C GLU A 35 -8.13 0.13 -1.14
N ASN A 36 -7.48 -0.32 -2.21
CA ASN A 36 -6.26 0.31 -2.69
C ASN A 36 -6.58 1.72 -3.21
N PRO A 37 -5.95 2.80 -2.69
CA PRO A 37 -6.18 4.16 -3.18
C PRO A 37 -5.70 4.37 -4.63
N LEU A 38 -4.85 3.47 -5.14
CA LEU A 38 -4.40 3.44 -6.53
C LEU A 38 -4.82 2.11 -7.16
N PRO A 39 -6.04 2.01 -7.71
CA PRO A 39 -6.54 0.77 -8.29
C PRO A 39 -5.65 0.33 -9.46
N SER A 40 -5.40 -0.98 -9.54
CA SER A 40 -4.59 -1.60 -10.58
C SER A 40 -5.35 -2.76 -11.18
N ARG A 41 -5.26 -2.93 -12.51
CA ARG A 41 -5.82 -4.10 -13.20
C ARG A 41 -5.19 -5.43 -12.77
N HIS A 42 -4.01 -5.37 -12.15
CA HIS A 42 -3.27 -6.53 -11.65
C HIS A 42 -3.55 -6.82 -10.17
N ALA A 43 -4.41 -6.04 -9.51
CA ALA A 43 -4.76 -6.28 -8.11
C ALA A 43 -5.42 -7.65 -7.96
N GLY A 44 -4.94 -8.45 -7.00
CA GLY A 44 -5.44 -9.81 -6.74
C GLY A 44 -4.98 -10.87 -7.74
N GLN A 45 -4.13 -10.54 -8.72
CA GLN A 45 -3.60 -11.53 -9.65
C GLN A 45 -2.70 -12.53 -8.91
N LEU A 46 -3.05 -13.82 -8.95
CA LEU A 46 -2.18 -14.88 -8.47
C LEU A 46 -0.95 -15.01 -9.37
N VAL A 47 0.24 -14.85 -8.79
CA VAL A 47 1.52 -14.90 -9.52
C VAL A 47 2.26 -16.23 -9.35
N ALA A 48 1.93 -16.99 -8.31
CA ALA A 48 2.48 -18.31 -8.02
C ALA A 48 1.58 -19.06 -7.02
N GLY A 49 1.48 -20.38 -7.16
CA GLY A 49 0.65 -21.24 -6.30
C GLY A 49 -0.75 -21.50 -6.85
N GLU A 50 -1.66 -21.87 -5.96
CA GLU A 50 -3.07 -22.18 -6.25
C GLU A 50 -3.97 -21.39 -5.29
N GLU A 51 -5.19 -21.06 -5.73
CA GLU A 51 -6.18 -20.41 -4.86
C GLU A 51 -6.65 -21.41 -3.79
N SER A 52 -6.51 -21.04 -2.52
CA SER A 52 -6.88 -21.89 -1.40
C SER A 52 -8.37 -21.79 -1.05
N GLY A 53 -9.00 -20.66 -1.39
CA GLY A 53 -10.35 -20.31 -0.94
C GLY A 53 -10.43 -20.02 0.56
N LEU A 54 -9.29 -19.89 1.24
CA LEU A 54 -9.19 -19.62 2.68
C LEU A 54 -8.72 -18.18 2.92
N VAL A 55 -9.09 -17.65 4.08
CA VAL A 55 -8.57 -16.38 4.58
C VAL A 55 -7.86 -16.65 5.89
N ARG A 56 -6.59 -16.27 5.96
CA ARG A 56 -5.82 -16.31 7.20
C ARG A 56 -6.19 -15.09 8.04
N SER A 57 -6.76 -15.37 9.21
CA SER A 57 -7.15 -14.36 10.18
C SER A 57 -6.70 -14.76 11.58
N THR A 58 -6.52 -13.76 12.43
CA THR A 58 -6.24 -13.90 13.86
C THR A 58 -7.13 -12.89 14.59
N ASP A 59 -7.58 -13.22 15.81
CA ASP A 59 -8.34 -12.28 16.63
C ASP A 59 -7.58 -10.95 16.76
N ASN A 60 -8.14 -9.89 16.18
CA ASN A 60 -7.48 -8.60 16.08
C ASN A 60 -8.52 -7.47 16.00
N GLN A 61 -8.20 -6.34 16.61
CA GLN A 61 -8.97 -5.11 16.51
C GLN A 61 -8.07 -4.01 15.96
N LEU A 62 -8.35 -3.57 14.74
CA LEU A 62 -7.66 -2.46 14.09
C LEU A 62 -8.66 -1.41 13.61
N ARG A 63 -8.26 -0.15 13.68
CA ARG A 63 -8.96 0.91 12.97
C ARG A 63 -8.67 0.73 11.49
N LEU A 64 -9.73 0.74 10.67
CA LEU A 64 -9.58 0.64 9.22
C LEU A 64 -8.72 1.80 8.70
N PRO A 65 -7.88 1.55 7.69
CA PRO A 65 -7.05 2.59 7.11
C PRO A 65 -7.94 3.65 6.44
N GLN A 66 -7.60 4.92 6.66
CA GLN A 66 -8.23 6.03 5.97
C GLN A 66 -7.79 6.02 4.50
N LYS A 67 -8.75 6.00 3.58
CA LYS A 67 -8.47 6.12 2.14
C LYS A 67 -8.10 7.58 1.81
N PRO A 68 -6.87 7.87 1.35
CA PRO A 68 -6.51 9.22 0.94
C PRO A 68 -7.36 9.69 -0.23
N ARG A 69 -7.68 10.99 -0.26
CA ARG A 69 -8.40 11.61 -1.39
C ARG A 69 -7.47 12.10 -2.48
N GLY A 70 -6.20 12.37 -2.15
CA GLY A 70 -5.16 12.74 -3.10
C GLY A 70 -4.38 11.53 -3.61
N ALA A 71 -3.80 11.66 -4.80
CA ALA A 71 -2.93 10.62 -5.36
C ALA A 71 -1.54 10.53 -4.70
N SER A 72 -1.17 11.53 -3.88
CA SER A 72 0.16 11.66 -3.30
C SER A 72 0.14 11.45 -1.79
N PHE A 73 0.97 10.51 -1.33
CA PHE A 73 1.21 10.28 0.09
C PHE A 73 1.85 11.49 0.79
N PHE A 74 2.47 12.42 0.05
CA PHE A 74 3.02 13.66 0.63
C PHE A 74 1.94 14.55 1.23
N VAL A 75 0.73 14.56 0.67
CA VAL A 75 -0.41 15.33 1.20
C VAL A 75 -0.87 14.74 2.54
N GLN A 76 -0.86 13.41 2.65
CA GLN A 76 -1.14 12.69 3.89
C GLN A 76 -0.07 12.94 4.96
N GLN A 77 1.22 12.88 4.58
CA GLN A 77 2.35 13.16 5.49
C GLN A 77 2.34 14.61 5.99
N ALA A 78 1.91 15.55 5.15
CA ALA A 78 1.78 16.96 5.52
C ALA A 78 0.54 17.25 6.40
N GLY A 79 -0.33 16.27 6.64
CA GLY A 79 -1.58 16.45 7.39
C GLY A 79 -2.63 17.32 6.70
N THR A 80 -2.45 17.58 5.39
CA THR A 80 -3.35 18.43 4.60
C THR A 80 -4.34 17.63 3.77
N ASP A 81 -4.30 16.29 3.85
CA ASP A 81 -5.31 15.46 3.20
C ASP A 81 -6.66 15.72 3.85
N ARG A 82 -7.62 16.12 3.02
CA ARG A 82 -9.00 16.38 3.44
C ARG A 82 -9.61 15.14 4.09
N ALA A 83 -9.20 13.92 3.73
CA ALA A 83 -9.71 12.71 4.39
C ALA A 83 -9.41 12.66 5.90
N SER A 84 -8.50 13.51 6.39
CA SER A 84 -8.07 13.61 7.80
C SER A 84 -8.85 14.66 8.61
N MET A 85 -9.77 15.40 7.96
CA MET A 85 -10.77 16.28 8.60
C MET A 85 -12.07 15.52 8.78
#